data_AF-A0A9E0PLJ5-F1
#
_entry.id   AF-A0A9E0PLJ5-F1
#
_cell.length_a   1.000
_cell.length_b   1.000
_cell.length_c   1.000
_cell.angle_alpha   90.00
_cell.angle_beta   90.00
_cell.angle_gamma   90.00
#
_symmetry.space_group_name_H-M   'P 1'
#
loop_
_entity.id
_entity.type
_entity.pdbx_description
1 polymer ?
#
loop_
_entity_poly.entity_id
_entity_poly.type
_entity_poly.pdbx_seq_one_letter_code
_entity_poly.pdbx_strand_id
1 'polypeptide(L)'
;MNLNPQLFHSLSPFIGLISVCAIFGFSWLLAGFLTSRKFKRRERGRREAQAIGETVEYVRRLFAGRYMPSALCQLVARARQCQRELLRRSWQIENQAQLNGLIRDAVYMRDCLVEASSAPFSPEAQEADRLALIAELVAIEAQAEAERTAAEAAYVEELERVSHGLACNRQRVAESQAKLAALAG
;
A
#
# COMPACT_ATOMS: atom_id res chain seq x y z
N MET A 1 77.61 15.88 23.67
CA MET A 1 76.17 15.95 23.99
C MET A 1 75.60 14.55 23.87
N ASN A 2 75.48 13.84 25.00
CA ASN A 2 74.90 12.51 25.08
C ASN A 2 73.37 12.64 25.01
N LEU A 3 72.79 12.41 23.84
CA LEU A 3 71.34 12.24 23.70
C LEU A 3 71.03 10.77 24.02
N ASN A 4 70.44 10.58 25.19
CA ASN A 4 70.06 9.28 25.74
C ASN A 4 68.97 8.62 24.85
N PRO A 5 69.24 7.48 24.18
CA PRO A 5 68.29 6.85 23.26
C PRO A 5 67.14 6.09 23.97
N GLN A 6 67.13 6.04 25.31
CA GLN A 6 66.15 5.25 26.06
C GLN A 6 64.77 5.89 26.23
N LEU A 7 64.58 7.16 25.87
CA LEU A 7 63.27 7.83 26.01
C LEU A 7 62.28 7.49 24.89
N PHE A 8 62.75 7.04 23.72
CA PHE A 8 61.87 6.74 22.57
C PHE A 8 61.18 5.38 22.63
N HIS A 9 61.64 4.46 23.47
CA HIS A 9 61.02 3.13 23.61
C HIS A 9 59.82 3.08 24.58
N SER A 10 59.57 4.13 25.37
CA SER A 10 58.51 4.13 26.40
C SER A 10 57.18 4.79 25.97
N LEU A 11 57.16 5.50 24.84
CA LEU A 11 55.99 6.23 24.33
C LEU A 11 55.18 5.45 23.27
N SER A 12 55.69 4.32 22.78
CA SER A 12 55.04 3.51 21.75
C SER A 12 53.66 2.92 22.15
N PRO A 13 53.40 2.47 23.40
CA PRO A 13 52.07 1.94 23.74
C PRO A 13 51.02 3.05 23.92
N PHE A 14 51.42 4.25 24.34
CA PHE A 14 50.51 5.38 24.55
C PHE A 14 50.04 6.00 23.24
N ILE A 15 50.90 6.07 22.22
CA ILE A 15 50.52 6.54 20.88
C ILE A 15 49.51 5.57 20.24
N GLY A 16 49.70 4.25 20.42
CA GLY A 16 48.73 3.24 19.99
C GLY A 16 47.37 3.37 20.67
N LEU A 17 47.36 3.60 21.99
CA LEU A 17 46.12 3.72 22.77
C LEU A 17 45.35 5.02 22.46
N ILE A 18 46.07 6.14 22.26
CA ILE A 18 45.46 7.41 21.82
C ILE A 18 44.86 7.28 20.41
N SER A 19 45.54 6.59 19.49
CA SER A 19 45.04 6.32 18.14
C SER A 19 43.73 5.51 18.17
N VAL A 20 43.69 4.45 18.99
CA VAL A 20 42.49 3.64 19.18
C VAL A 20 41.34 4.47 19.77
N CYS A 21 41.59 5.25 20.84
CA CYS A 21 40.59 6.13 21.44
C CYS A 21 40.09 7.21 20.46
N ALA A 22 40.96 7.76 19.62
CA ALA A 22 40.58 8.73 18.60
C ALA A 22 39.69 8.10 17.52
N ILE A 23 40.01 6.89 17.05
CA ILE A 23 39.19 6.15 16.08
C ILE A 23 37.81 5.83 16.68
N PHE A 24 37.75 5.37 17.94
CA PHE A 24 36.48 5.10 18.63
C PHE A 24 35.66 6.38 18.83
N GLY A 25 36.28 7.49 19.24
CA GLY A 25 35.60 8.78 19.40
C GLY A 25 35.08 9.35 18.08
N PHE A 26 35.88 9.28 17.02
CA PHE A 26 35.48 9.74 15.68
C PHE A 26 34.36 8.87 15.11
N SER A 27 34.44 7.54 15.28
CA SER A 27 33.39 6.59 14.90
C SER A 27 32.08 6.86 15.63
N TRP A 28 32.13 7.14 16.94
CA TRP A 28 30.96 7.50 17.74
C TRP A 28 30.31 8.82 17.28
N LEU A 29 31.11 9.85 17.00
CA LEU A 29 30.63 11.15 16.51
C LEU A 29 30.00 11.02 15.12
N LEU A 30 30.63 10.29 14.20
CA LEU A 30 30.07 9.99 12.88
C LEU A 30 28.76 9.22 12.99
N ALA A 31 28.69 8.20 13.86
CA ALA A 31 27.46 7.45 14.11
C ALA A 31 26.34 8.35 14.68
N GLY A 32 26.65 9.23 15.65
CA GLY A 32 25.71 10.19 16.22
C GLY A 32 25.19 11.22 15.21
N PHE A 33 26.06 11.73 14.35
CA PHE A 33 25.67 12.68 13.31
C PHE A 33 24.82 12.05 12.20
N LEU A 34 25.17 10.83 11.78
CA LEU A 34 24.40 10.07 10.78
C LEU A 34 23.02 9.67 11.31
N THR A 35 22.92 9.24 12.57
CA THR A 35 21.63 8.90 13.20
C THR A 35 20.75 10.15 13.36
N SER A 36 21.30 11.29 13.80
CA SER A 36 20.57 12.56 13.89
C SER A 36 20.05 13.05 12.53
N ARG A 37 20.88 12.98 11.48
CA ARG A 37 20.44 13.32 10.11
C ARG A 37 19.33 12.40 9.62
N LYS A 38 19.45 11.08 9.84
CA LYS A 38 18.40 10.12 9.48
C LYS A 38 17.09 10.40 10.24
N PHE A 39 17.19 10.74 11.53
CA PHE A 39 16.03 11.08 12.36
C PHE A 39 15.29 12.34 11.87
N LYS A 40 16.00 13.46 11.68
CA LYS A 40 15.41 14.72 11.18
C LYS A 40 14.72 14.55 9.82
N ARG A 41 15.26 13.69 8.95
CA ARG A 41 14.67 13.36 7.64
C ARG A 41 13.35 12.61 7.77
N ARG A 42 13.32 11.61 8.66
CA ARG A 42 12.10 10.84 8.95
C ARG A 42 11.02 11.71 9.59
N GLU A 43 11.42 12.63 10.45
CA GLU A 43 10.52 13.58 11.09
C GLU A 43 9.87 14.51 10.09
N ARG A 44 10.61 14.96 9.06
CA ARG A 44 10.03 15.74 7.95
C ARG A 44 8.94 14.96 7.22
N GLY A 45 9.19 13.69 6.87
CA GLY A 45 8.17 12.84 6.25
C GLY A 45 6.92 12.68 7.14
N ARG A 46 7.09 12.49 8.45
CA ARG A 46 5.95 12.41 9.38
C ARG A 46 5.13 13.70 9.42
N ARG A 47 5.78 14.87 9.44
CA ARG A 47 5.07 16.17 9.44
C ARG A 47 4.23 16.36 8.18
N GLU A 48 4.76 16.01 7.01
CA GLU A 48 4.01 16.10 5.75
C GLU A 48 2.86 15.09 5.70
N ALA A 49 3.05 13.88 6.24
CA ALA A 49 1.97 12.90 6.36
C ALA A 49 0.86 13.37 7.31
N GLN A 50 1.21 14.08 8.39
CA GLN A 50 0.23 14.69 9.29
C GLN A 50 -0.54 15.82 8.58
N ALA A 51 0.17 16.72 7.88
CA ALA A 51 -0.45 17.83 7.15
C ALA A 51 -1.47 17.36 6.10
N ILE A 52 -1.17 16.28 5.36
CA ILE A 52 -2.12 15.69 4.41
C ILE A 52 -3.32 15.07 5.13
N GLY A 53 -3.07 14.39 6.25
CA GLY A 53 -4.13 13.83 7.09
C GLY A 53 -5.11 14.90 7.56
N GLU A 54 -4.59 16.00 8.09
CA GLU A 54 -5.37 17.15 8.53
C GLU A 54 -6.15 17.77 7.36
N THR A 55 -5.52 17.94 6.20
CA THR A 55 -6.19 18.47 4.99
C THR A 55 -7.34 17.56 4.54
N VAL A 56 -7.12 16.25 4.53
CA VAL A 56 -8.15 15.26 4.20
C VAL A 56 -9.32 15.32 5.19
N GLU A 57 -9.03 15.41 6.49
CA GLU A 57 -10.07 15.52 7.50
C GLU A 57 -10.84 16.83 7.39
N TYR A 58 -10.15 17.94 7.13
CA TYR A 58 -10.76 19.24 6.89
C TYR A 58 -11.74 19.19 5.72
N VAL A 59 -11.30 18.68 4.56
CA VAL A 59 -12.16 18.53 3.37
C VAL A 59 -13.36 17.63 3.70
N ARG A 60 -13.17 16.51 4.40
CA ARG A 60 -14.28 15.64 4.80
C ARG A 60 -15.28 16.33 5.72
N ARG A 61 -14.82 17.16 6.66
CA ARG A 61 -15.69 17.95 7.55
C ARG A 61 -16.45 19.02 6.78
N LEU A 62 -15.82 19.66 5.80
CA LEU A 62 -16.44 20.68 4.94
C LEU A 62 -17.64 20.12 4.14
N PHE A 63 -17.56 18.86 3.77
CA PHE A 63 -18.61 18.13 3.05
C PHE A 63 -19.41 17.17 3.95
N ALA A 64 -19.29 17.25 5.29
CA ALA A 64 -20.06 16.40 6.17
C ALA A 64 -21.56 16.70 6.01
N GLY A 65 -22.34 15.70 5.59
CA GLY A 65 -23.77 15.85 5.31
C GLY A 65 -24.10 16.63 4.04
N ARG A 66 -23.12 16.89 3.16
CA ARG A 66 -23.30 17.53 1.85
C ARG A 66 -22.78 16.60 0.75
N TYR A 67 -23.21 16.86 -0.49
CA TYR A 67 -22.70 16.15 -1.65
C TYR A 67 -21.22 16.49 -1.88
N MET A 68 -20.35 15.47 -1.88
CA MET A 68 -18.96 15.60 -2.31
C MET A 68 -18.85 15.02 -3.73
N PRO A 69 -18.41 15.81 -4.72
CA PRO A 69 -18.23 15.32 -6.08
C PRO A 69 -17.31 14.11 -6.14
N SER A 70 -17.57 13.21 -7.09
CA SER A 70 -16.86 11.96 -7.30
C SER A 70 -15.35 12.19 -7.49
N ALA A 71 -14.97 13.19 -8.28
CA ALA A 71 -13.58 13.58 -8.52
C ALA A 71 -12.86 13.97 -7.21
N LEU A 72 -13.53 14.73 -6.34
CA LEU A 72 -12.98 15.12 -5.04
C LEU A 72 -12.90 13.92 -4.09
N CYS A 73 -13.90 13.03 -4.10
CA CYS A 73 -13.88 11.78 -3.35
C CYS A 73 -12.66 10.91 -3.72
N GLN A 74 -12.40 10.74 -5.01
CA GLN A 74 -11.25 9.98 -5.50
C GLN A 74 -9.93 10.64 -5.09
N LEU A 75 -9.84 11.97 -5.16
CA LEU A 75 -8.66 12.73 -4.78
C LEU A 75 -8.38 12.59 -3.27
N VAL A 76 -9.42 12.66 -2.43
CA VAL A 76 -9.33 12.38 -0.98
C VAL A 76 -8.86 10.95 -0.71
N ALA A 77 -9.34 9.97 -1.48
CA ALA A 77 -8.90 8.58 -1.33
C ALA A 77 -7.42 8.40 -1.70
N ARG A 78 -6.96 9.02 -2.81
CA ARG A 78 -5.55 9.03 -3.23
C ARG A 78 -4.66 9.72 -2.20
N ALA A 79 -5.07 10.87 -1.68
CA ALA A 79 -4.33 11.58 -0.63
C ALA A 79 -4.18 10.74 0.64
N ARG A 80 -5.22 10.00 1.04
CA ARG A 80 -5.12 9.02 2.15
C ARG A 80 -4.18 7.87 1.85
N GLN A 81 -4.11 7.41 0.60
CA GLN A 81 -3.15 6.41 0.20
C GLN A 81 -1.72 6.94 0.30
N CYS A 82 -1.45 8.14 -0.24
CA CYS A 82 -0.16 8.82 -0.11
C CYS A 82 0.23 9.00 1.36
N GLN A 83 -0.69 9.45 2.22
CA GLN A 83 -0.46 9.56 3.66
C GLN A 83 -0.01 8.22 4.28
N ARG A 84 -0.78 7.15 4.05
CA ARG A 84 -0.47 5.81 4.58
C ARG A 84 0.88 5.31 4.07
N GLU A 85 1.15 5.54 2.79
CA GLU A 85 2.42 5.15 2.17
C GLU A 85 3.59 5.91 2.78
N LEU A 86 3.46 7.21 3.02
CA LEU A 86 4.49 8.03 3.65
C LEU A 86 4.73 7.61 5.10
N LEU A 87 3.68 7.33 5.88
CA LEU A 87 3.82 6.81 7.24
C LEU A 87 4.51 5.44 7.27
N ARG A 88 4.17 4.56 6.33
CA ARG A 88 4.74 3.20 6.26
C ARG A 88 6.19 3.21 5.75
N ARG A 89 6.46 3.88 4.63
CA ARG A 89 7.73 3.83 3.92
C ARG A 89 8.77 4.82 4.47
N SER A 90 8.37 5.89 5.16
CA SER A 90 9.34 6.82 5.77
C SER A 90 10.33 6.14 6.73
N TRP A 91 9.91 5.04 7.38
CA TRP A 91 10.77 4.25 8.26
C TRP A 91 11.67 3.25 7.53
N GLN A 92 11.22 2.79 6.35
CA GLN A 92 11.86 1.71 5.57
C GLN A 92 12.83 2.23 4.50
N ILE A 93 12.67 3.47 4.05
CA ILE A 93 13.49 4.03 2.98
C ILE A 93 14.83 4.52 3.51
N GLU A 94 15.91 3.88 3.04
CA GLU A 94 17.28 4.32 3.27
C GLU A 94 17.75 5.36 2.23
N ASN A 95 17.16 5.33 1.04
CA ASN A 95 17.51 6.22 -0.07
C ASN A 95 16.79 7.58 0.02
N GLN A 96 17.56 8.66 0.17
CA GLN A 96 17.04 10.01 0.31
C GLN A 96 16.24 10.50 -0.91
N ALA A 97 16.59 10.07 -2.13
CA ALA A 97 15.89 10.47 -3.33
C ALA A 97 14.45 9.93 -3.36
N GLN A 98 14.27 8.68 -2.92
CA GLN A 98 12.96 8.03 -2.83
C GLN A 98 12.07 8.71 -1.78
N LEU A 99 12.62 9.04 -0.60
CA LEU A 99 11.86 9.76 0.43
C LEU A 99 11.44 11.15 -0.04
N ASN A 100 12.34 11.87 -0.72
CA ASN A 100 12.02 13.19 -1.28
C ASN A 100 10.97 13.12 -2.40
N GLY A 101 10.98 12.05 -3.21
CA GLY A 101 9.94 11.77 -4.20
C GLY A 101 8.57 11.61 -3.53
N LEU A 102 8.48 10.72 -2.53
CA LEU A 102 7.24 10.53 -1.79
C LEU A 102 6.73 11.80 -1.12
N ILE A 103 7.61 12.60 -0.51
CA ILE A 103 7.25 13.89 0.09
C ILE A 103 6.70 14.85 -0.98
N ARG A 104 7.32 14.90 -2.16
CA ARG A 104 6.85 15.75 -3.26
C ARG A 104 5.46 15.34 -3.74
N ASP A 105 5.23 14.04 -3.91
CA ASP A 105 3.92 13.51 -4.32
C ASP A 105 2.85 13.85 -3.27
N ALA A 106 3.22 13.76 -1.99
CA ALA A 106 2.37 14.12 -0.87
C ALA A 106 1.97 15.61 -0.88
N VAL A 107 2.96 16.50 -1.03
CA VAL A 107 2.75 17.95 -1.11
C VAL A 107 1.88 18.28 -2.32
N TYR A 108 2.16 17.69 -3.47
CA TYR A 108 1.34 17.85 -4.67
C TYR A 108 -0.12 17.44 -4.43
N MET A 109 -0.35 16.26 -3.83
CA MET A 109 -1.70 15.80 -3.53
C MET A 109 -2.45 16.70 -2.54
N ARG A 110 -1.73 17.29 -1.57
CA ARG A 110 -2.31 18.29 -0.66
C ARG A 110 -2.72 19.54 -1.42
N ASP A 111 -1.86 20.06 -2.28
CA ASP A 111 -2.13 21.30 -3.01
C ASP A 111 -3.32 21.11 -3.96
N CYS A 112 -3.40 19.96 -4.65
CA CYS A 112 -4.57 19.58 -5.44
C CYS A 112 -5.86 19.45 -4.60
N LEU A 113 -5.79 18.93 -3.37
CA LEU A 113 -6.95 18.88 -2.46
C LEU A 113 -7.44 20.28 -2.12
N VAL A 114 -6.52 21.18 -1.78
CA VAL A 114 -6.85 22.56 -1.40
C VAL A 114 -7.51 23.27 -2.58
N GLU A 115 -6.89 23.21 -3.76
CA GLU A 115 -7.41 23.80 -4.99
C GLU A 115 -8.80 23.24 -5.34
N ALA A 116 -8.95 21.92 -5.40
CA ALA A 116 -10.22 21.28 -5.71
C ALA A 116 -11.30 21.58 -4.67
N SER A 117 -10.96 21.67 -3.38
CA SER A 117 -11.93 21.99 -2.31
C SER A 117 -12.39 23.45 -2.34
N SER A 118 -11.59 24.34 -2.93
CA SER A 118 -11.89 25.77 -3.03
C SER A 118 -12.72 26.13 -4.27
N ALA A 119 -12.83 25.21 -5.23
CA ALA A 119 -13.62 25.43 -6.43
C ALA A 119 -15.13 25.48 -6.11
N PRO A 120 -15.89 26.44 -6.68
CA PRO A 120 -17.33 26.47 -6.51
C PRO A 120 -17.97 25.28 -7.24
N PHE A 121 -18.69 24.44 -6.50
CA PHE A 121 -19.48 23.36 -7.08
C PHE A 121 -20.86 23.88 -7.46
N SER A 122 -21.11 24.08 -8.75
CA SER A 122 -22.43 24.50 -9.22
C SER A 122 -23.45 23.37 -9.00
N PRO A 123 -24.73 23.69 -8.68
CA PRO A 123 -25.78 22.69 -8.53
C PRO A 123 -25.95 21.80 -9.77
N GLU A 124 -25.77 22.37 -10.96
CA GLU A 124 -25.85 21.65 -12.23
C GLU A 124 -24.74 20.60 -12.36
N ALA A 125 -23.50 20.93 -11.99
CA ALA A 125 -22.40 19.98 -12.00
C ALA A 125 -22.60 18.86 -10.97
N GLN A 126 -23.20 19.17 -9.82
CA GLN A 126 -23.53 18.17 -8.80
C GLN A 126 -24.61 17.20 -9.29
N GLU A 127 -25.66 17.70 -9.94
CA GLU A 127 -26.73 16.85 -10.47
C GLU A 127 -26.22 16.00 -11.65
N ALA A 128 -25.39 16.56 -12.52
CA ALA A 128 -24.76 15.81 -13.61
C ALA A 128 -23.87 14.67 -13.08
N ASP A 129 -23.03 14.94 -12.07
CA ASP A 129 -22.17 13.93 -11.43
C ASP A 129 -23.00 12.87 -10.68
N ARG A 130 -24.10 13.28 -10.03
CA ARG A 130 -25.07 12.34 -9.42
C ARG A 130 -25.70 11.42 -10.47
N LEU A 131 -26.18 11.95 -11.59
CA LEU A 131 -26.79 11.17 -12.65
C LEU A 131 -25.78 10.22 -13.32
N ALA A 132 -24.54 10.66 -13.49
CA ALA A 132 -23.45 9.82 -14.00
C ALA A 132 -23.19 8.62 -13.07
N LEU A 133 -23.11 8.85 -11.75
CA LEU A 133 -22.93 7.77 -10.77
C LEU A 133 -24.09 6.78 -10.75
N ILE A 134 -25.34 7.26 -10.91
CA ILE A 134 -26.51 6.38 -11.02
C ILE A 134 -26.41 5.52 -12.28
N ALA A 135 -26.02 6.10 -13.42
CA ALA A 135 -25.84 5.35 -14.66
C ALA A 135 -24.73 4.29 -14.55
N GLU A 136 -23.61 4.62 -13.89
CA GLU A 136 -22.54 3.66 -13.62
C GLU A 136 -23.00 2.51 -12.72
N LEU A 137 -23.77 2.80 -11.67
CA LEU A 137 -24.32 1.75 -10.79
C LEU A 137 -25.23 0.79 -11.56
N VAL A 138 -26.14 1.31 -12.40
CA VAL A 138 -27.02 0.48 -13.22
C VAL A 138 -26.23 -0.40 -14.19
N ALA A 139 -25.15 0.14 -14.77
CA ALA A 139 -24.28 -0.64 -15.65
C ALA A 139 -23.56 -1.77 -14.91
N ILE A 140 -23.06 -1.51 -13.69
CA ILE A 140 -22.42 -2.51 -12.84
C ILE A 140 -23.42 -3.59 -12.41
N GLU A 141 -24.63 -3.21 -12.01
CA GLU A 141 -25.68 -4.15 -11.63
C GLU A 141 -26.08 -5.05 -12.81
N ALA A 142 -26.26 -4.49 -14.00
CA ALA A 142 -26.54 -5.26 -15.22
C ALA A 142 -25.40 -6.22 -15.57
N GLN A 143 -24.14 -5.79 -15.41
CA GLN A 143 -22.98 -6.66 -15.62
C GLN A 143 -22.95 -7.79 -14.59
N ALA A 144 -23.17 -7.50 -13.31
CA ALA A 144 -23.19 -8.49 -12.25
C ALA A 144 -24.31 -9.51 -12.44
N GLU A 145 -25.48 -9.08 -12.92
CA GLU A 145 -26.59 -9.97 -13.28
C GLU A 145 -26.26 -10.86 -14.48
N ALA A 146 -25.60 -10.33 -15.50
CA ALA A 146 -25.14 -11.11 -16.65
C ALA A 146 -24.08 -12.16 -16.23
N GLU A 147 -23.11 -11.78 -15.41
CA GLU A 147 -22.10 -12.70 -14.86
C GLU A 147 -22.74 -13.79 -14.01
N ARG A 148 -23.72 -13.43 -13.18
CA ARG A 148 -24.48 -14.39 -12.37
C ARG A 148 -25.25 -15.39 -13.25
N THR A 149 -25.94 -14.90 -14.27
CA THR A 149 -26.71 -15.75 -15.19
C THR A 149 -25.81 -16.72 -15.94
N ALA A 150 -24.64 -16.26 -16.39
CA ALA A 150 -23.64 -17.09 -17.04
C ALA A 150 -23.08 -18.16 -16.10
N ALA A 151 -22.79 -17.80 -14.85
CA ALA A 151 -22.32 -18.75 -13.83
C ALA A 151 -23.38 -19.81 -13.48
N GLU A 152 -24.64 -19.41 -13.35
CA GLU A 152 -25.76 -20.32 -13.10
C GLU A 152 -25.96 -21.29 -14.28
N ALA A 153 -25.89 -20.82 -15.52
CA ALA A 153 -25.97 -21.67 -16.70
C ALA A 153 -24.83 -22.71 -16.77
N ALA A 154 -23.59 -22.28 -16.53
CA ALA A 154 -22.44 -23.17 -16.50
C ALA A 154 -22.54 -24.23 -15.38
N TYR A 155 -23.09 -23.85 -14.22
CA TYR A 155 -23.32 -24.77 -13.12
C TYR A 155 -24.38 -25.82 -13.45
N VAL A 156 -25.48 -25.42 -14.10
CA VAL A 156 -26.53 -26.37 -14.55
C VAL A 156 -25.96 -27.35 -15.57
N GLU A 157 -25.19 -26.89 -16.56
CA GLU A 157 -24.56 -27.78 -17.54
C GLU A 157 -23.63 -28.82 -16.87
N GLU A 158 -22.82 -28.39 -15.90
CA GLU A 158 -21.93 -29.31 -15.20
C GLU A 158 -22.70 -30.31 -14.32
N LEU A 159 -23.80 -29.89 -13.67
CA LEU A 159 -24.69 -30.80 -12.95
C LEU A 159 -25.29 -31.86 -13.87
N GLU A 160 -25.75 -31.47 -15.06
CA GLU A 160 -26.28 -32.40 -16.06
C GLU A 160 -25.21 -33.39 -16.50
N ARG A 161 -24.00 -32.92 -16.80
CA ARG A 161 -22.85 -33.77 -17.16
C ARG A 161 -22.53 -34.78 -16.06
N VAL A 162 -22.44 -34.35 -14.80
CA VAL A 162 -22.16 -35.23 -13.66
C VAL A 162 -23.28 -36.23 -13.45
N SER A 163 -24.55 -35.80 -13.54
CA SER A 163 -25.70 -36.69 -13.38
C SER A 163 -25.73 -37.79 -14.46
N HIS A 164 -25.41 -37.44 -15.70
CA HIS A 164 -25.33 -38.38 -16.81
C HIS A 164 -24.17 -39.36 -16.60
N GLY A 165 -23.00 -38.88 -16.20
CA GLY A 165 -21.85 -39.73 -15.86
C GLY A 165 -22.16 -40.71 -14.73
N LEU A 166 -22.87 -40.27 -13.70
CA LEU A 166 -23.33 -41.13 -12.60
C LEU A 166 -24.33 -42.19 -13.08
N ALA A 167 -25.28 -41.84 -13.95
CA ALA A 167 -26.24 -42.78 -14.52
C ALA A 167 -25.54 -43.88 -15.35
N CYS A 168 -24.61 -43.49 -16.24
CA CYS A 168 -23.81 -44.43 -17.01
C CYS A 168 -22.97 -45.35 -16.12
N ASN A 169 -22.34 -44.81 -15.06
CA ASN A 169 -21.57 -45.61 -14.12
C ASN A 169 -22.45 -46.59 -13.33
N ARG A 170 -23.65 -46.17 -12.89
CA ARG A 170 -24.61 -47.07 -12.23
C ARG A 170 -25.01 -48.24 -13.13
N GLN A 171 -25.26 -47.96 -14.42
CA GLN A 171 -25.57 -49.01 -15.38
C GLN A 171 -24.41 -49.98 -15.57
N ARG A 172 -23.18 -49.47 -15.74
CA ARG A 172 -21.97 -50.32 -15.86
C ARG A 172 -21.75 -51.21 -14.63
N VAL A 173 -22.00 -50.69 -13.44
CA VAL A 173 -21.91 -51.46 -12.18
C VAL A 173 -23.00 -52.53 -12.12
N ALA A 174 -24.23 -52.21 -12.52
CA ALA A 174 -25.31 -53.21 -12.55
C ALA A 174 -25.00 -54.34 -13.55
N GLU A 175 -24.48 -54.01 -14.73
CA GLU A 175 -24.05 -54.99 -15.73
C GLU A 175 -22.90 -55.87 -15.23
N SER A 176 -21.92 -55.30 -14.53
CA SER A 176 -20.80 -56.09 -13.98
C SER A 176 -21.26 -57.01 -12.84
N GLN A 177 -22.15 -56.54 -11.97
CA GLN A 177 -22.77 -57.36 -10.93
C GLN A 177 -23.59 -58.51 -11.52
N ALA A 178 -24.39 -58.26 -12.56
CA ALA A 178 -25.15 -59.29 -13.24
C ALA A 178 -24.24 -60.37 -13.87
N LYS A 179 -23.13 -59.96 -14.50
CA LYS A 179 -22.13 -60.89 -15.04
C LYS A 179 -21.45 -61.73 -13.95
N LEU A 180 -21.10 -61.12 -12.82
CA LEU A 180 -20.52 -61.83 -11.68
C LEU A 180 -21.50 -62.85 -11.08
N ALA A 181 -22.78 -62.47 -10.93
CA ALA A 181 -23.81 -63.38 -10.44
C ALA A 181 -24.01 -64.58 -11.38
N ALA A 182 -23.97 -64.35 -12.70
CA ALA A 182 -24.08 -65.42 -13.69
C ALA A 182 -22.88 -66.39 -13.74
N LEU A 183 -21.71 -65.98 -13.23
CA LEU A 183 -20.52 -66.83 -13.12
C LEU A 183 -20.45 -67.61 -11.79
N ALA A 184 -21.23 -67.18 -10.79
CA ALA A 184 -21.23 -67.74 -9.45
C ALA A 184 -22.37 -68.76 -9.20
N GLY A 185 -23.34 -68.85 -10.11
CA GLY A 185 -24.40 -69.87 -10.14
C GLY A 185 -24.13 -70.94 -11.19
#